data_AF-A0A9E5J3S3-F1
#
_entry.id   AF-A0A9E5J3S3-F1
#
_cell.length_a   1.000
_cell.length_b   1.000
_cell.length_c   1.000
_cell.angle_alpha   90.00
_cell.angle_beta   90.00
_cell.angle_gamma   90.00
#
_symmetry.space_group_name_H-M   'P 1'
#
loop_
_entity.id
_entity.type
_entity.pdbx_description
1 polymer ?
#
loop_
_entity_poly.entity_id
_entity_poly.type
_entity_poly.pdbx_seq_one_letter_code
_entity_poly.pdbx_strand_id
1 'polypeptide(L)'
;FHSPDLDEPIDPLVYLITVALGFAALENTLFIMGTIQTGDIAQTIITGNMRFIGATLLHVLASSCVGIMLGFVFYRSHITRFLAGLVGLCAGIALHAYFNLSIISTSTVGALKIFGTIWIGVVLLFMAFEEIKGVQPSKSSQQST
;
A
#
# COMPACT_ATOMS: atom_id res chain seq x y z
N PHE A 1 -5.21 -16.24 -13.15
CA PHE A 1 -6.50 -15.54 -13.00
C PHE A 1 -7.57 -16.35 -13.71
N HIS A 2 -8.00 -17.45 -13.10
CA HIS A 2 -9.15 -18.26 -13.51
C HIS A 2 -9.89 -18.78 -12.26
N SER A 3 -9.71 -18.08 -11.13
CA SER A 3 -10.46 -18.27 -9.90
C SER A 3 -11.67 -17.34 -9.95
N PRO A 4 -12.84 -17.76 -9.46
CA PRO A 4 -14.04 -16.91 -9.40
C PRO A 4 -13.83 -15.62 -8.62
N ASP A 5 -12.82 -15.56 -7.74
CA ASP A 5 -12.56 -14.41 -6.87
C ASP A 5 -11.60 -13.35 -7.46
N LEU A 6 -11.13 -13.53 -8.71
CA LEU A 6 -10.24 -12.58 -9.40
C LEU A 6 -10.73 -12.34 -10.83
N ASP A 7 -11.92 -11.77 -10.94
CA ASP A 7 -12.61 -11.51 -12.19
C ASP A 7 -12.72 -10.00 -12.50
N GLU A 8 -12.55 -9.14 -11.51
CA GLU A 8 -12.57 -7.68 -11.67
C GLU A 8 -11.16 -7.05 -11.60
N PRO A 9 -10.89 -5.99 -12.39
CA PRO A 9 -9.62 -5.25 -12.32
C PRO A 9 -9.28 -4.67 -10.95
N ILE A 10 -10.28 -4.51 -10.09
CA ILE A 10 -10.14 -3.94 -8.74
C ILE A 10 -9.68 -4.97 -7.70
N ASP A 11 -9.91 -6.26 -7.93
CA ASP A 11 -9.66 -7.31 -6.95
C ASP A 11 -8.19 -7.38 -6.51
N PRO A 12 -7.19 -7.30 -7.42
CA PRO A 12 -5.79 -7.29 -6.99
C PRO A 12 -5.47 -6.15 -6.03
N LEU A 13 -6.10 -4.98 -6.20
CA LEU A 13 -5.93 -3.83 -5.32
C LEU A 13 -6.54 -4.08 -3.94
N VAL A 14 -7.78 -4.57 -3.88
CA VAL A 14 -8.47 -4.87 -2.61
C VAL A 14 -7.74 -5.95 -1.82
N TYR A 15 -7.27 -7.02 -2.47
CA TYR A 15 -6.53 -8.08 -1.80
C TYR A 15 -5.20 -7.61 -1.24
N LEU A 16 -4.46 -6.79 -1.98
CA LEU A 16 -3.19 -6.26 -1.50
C LEU A 16 -3.37 -5.27 -0.35
N ILE A 17 -4.42 -4.44 -0.36
CA ILE A 17 -4.78 -3.58 0.78
C ILE A 17 -5.10 -4.44 2.01
N THR A 18 -5.87 -5.52 1.84
CA THR A 18 -6.25 -6.41 2.94
C THR A 18 -5.04 -7.10 3.57
N VAL A 19 -4.12 -7.62 2.73
CA VAL A 19 -2.86 -8.21 3.19
C VAL A 19 -1.99 -7.17 3.89
N ALA A 20 -1.92 -5.95 3.36
CA ALA A 20 -1.14 -4.86 3.95
C ALA A 20 -1.63 -4.46 5.34
N LEU A 21 -2.96 -4.39 5.53
CA LEU A 21 -3.56 -4.10 6.83
C LEU A 21 -3.24 -5.20 7.87
N GLY A 22 -3.32 -6.47 7.47
CA GLY A 22 -2.94 -7.59 8.34
C GLY A 22 -1.46 -7.56 8.72
N PHE A 23 -0.58 -7.28 7.75
CA PHE A 23 0.85 -7.13 7.98
C PHE A 23 1.17 -5.97 8.92
N ALA A 24 0.57 -4.79 8.68
CA ALA A 24 0.76 -3.61 9.51
C ALA A 24 0.27 -3.83 10.95
N ALA A 25 -0.86 -4.56 11.13
CA ALA A 25 -1.35 -4.91 12.46
C ALA A 25 -0.35 -5.80 13.22
N LEU A 26 0.24 -6.79 12.55
CA LEU A 26 1.25 -7.67 13.12
C LEU A 26 2.52 -6.88 13.49
N GLU A 27 3.05 -6.07 12.57
CA GLU A 27 4.25 -5.26 12.82
C GLU A 27 4.06 -4.28 13.99
N ASN A 28 2.93 -3.58 14.01
CA ASN A 28 2.61 -2.67 15.10
C ASN A 28 2.48 -3.38 16.44
N THR A 29 1.94 -4.60 16.46
CA THR A 29 1.86 -5.43 17.68
C THR A 29 3.26 -5.79 18.17
N LEU A 30 4.15 -6.24 17.28
CA LEU A 30 5.54 -6.57 17.63
C LEU A 30 6.31 -5.34 18.14
N PHE A 31 6.08 -4.17 17.54
CA PHE A 31 6.70 -2.92 17.98
C PHE A 31 6.28 -2.56 19.42
N ILE A 32 4.98 -2.58 19.72
CA ILE A 32 4.45 -2.30 21.06
C ILE A 32 4.99 -3.31 22.08
N MET A 33 5.02 -4.60 21.74
CA MET A 33 5.58 -5.62 22.62
C MET A 33 7.06 -5.35 22.94
N GLY A 34 7.84 -4.93 21.94
CA GLY A 34 9.25 -4.57 22.13
C GLY A 34 9.44 -3.36 23.06
N THR A 35 8.66 -2.29 22.88
CA THR A 35 8.84 -1.06 23.68
C THR A 35 8.34 -1.21 25.13
N ILE A 36 7.34 -2.06 25.36
CA ILE A 36 6.89 -2.43 26.72
C ILE A 36 8.02 -3.16 27.46
N GLN A 37 8.73 -4.08 26.79
CA GLN A 37 9.84 -4.83 27.39
C GLN A 37 11.02 -3.93 27.79
N THR A 38 11.27 -2.84 27.06
CA THR A 38 12.35 -1.89 27.36
C THR A 38 11.98 -0.83 28.41
N GLY A 39 10.75 -0.81 28.90
CA GLY A 39 10.30 0.06 30.00
C GLY A 39 9.98 1.51 29.61
N ASP A 40 9.95 1.84 28.32
CA ASP A 40 9.80 3.22 27.84
C ASP A 40 8.35 3.55 27.44
N ILE A 41 7.45 3.44 28.42
CA ILE A 41 5.99 3.49 28.23
C ILE A 41 5.52 4.91 27.81
N ALA A 42 6.14 5.96 28.35
CA ALA A 42 5.76 7.35 28.03
C ALA A 42 6.12 7.71 26.58
N GLN A 43 7.30 7.32 26.11
CA GLN A 43 7.71 7.51 24.71
C GLN A 43 6.90 6.62 23.75
N THR A 44 6.50 5.43 24.20
CA THR A 44 5.61 4.53 23.45
C THR A 44 4.26 5.18 23.18
N ILE A 45 3.67 5.88 24.15
CA ILE A 45 2.34 6.50 23.97
C ILE A 45 2.41 7.70 23.02
N ILE A 46 3.40 8.57 23.16
CA ILE A 46 3.48 9.81 22.36
C ILE A 46 3.94 9.52 20.94
N THR A 47 5.02 8.75 20.78
CA THR A 47 5.64 8.49 19.48
C THR A 47 5.04 7.26 18.80
N GLY A 48 4.59 6.27 19.58
CA GLY A 48 4.01 5.04 19.06
C GLY A 48 2.68 5.25 18.35
N ASN A 49 1.81 6.16 18.79
CA ASN A 49 0.55 6.45 18.09
C ASN A 49 0.76 7.01 16.67
N MET A 50 1.70 7.96 16.52
CA MET A 50 2.03 8.55 15.23
C MET A 50 2.72 7.54 14.30
N ARG A 51 3.61 6.70 14.86
CA ARG A 51 4.26 5.61 14.12
C ARG A 51 3.25 4.54 13.72
N PHE A 52 2.30 4.20 14.59
CA PHE A 52 1.26 3.20 14.36
C PHE A 52 0.37 3.60 13.18
N ILE A 53 -0.24 4.79 13.25
CA ILE A 53 -1.17 5.26 12.22
C ILE A 53 -0.41 5.54 10.91
N GLY A 54 0.77 6.17 11.02
CA GLY A 54 1.62 6.47 9.86
C GLY A 54 2.11 5.22 9.14
N ALA A 55 2.61 4.23 9.87
CA ALA A 55 3.05 2.96 9.29
C ALA A 55 1.89 2.22 8.64
N THR A 56 0.73 2.10 9.29
CA THR A 56 -0.43 1.43 8.69
C THR A 56 -0.86 2.07 7.38
N LEU A 57 -0.96 3.41 7.32
CA LEU A 57 -1.28 4.10 6.07
C LEU A 57 -0.20 3.90 5.00
N LEU A 58 1.07 3.92 5.38
CA LEU A 58 2.18 3.67 4.47
C LEU A 58 2.13 2.26 3.88
N HIS A 59 1.87 1.23 4.68
CA HIS A 59 1.74 -0.15 4.19
C HIS A 59 0.61 -0.25 3.18
N VAL A 60 -0.55 0.34 3.48
CA VAL A 60 -1.68 0.40 2.54
C VAL A 60 -1.26 1.06 1.24
N LEU A 61 -0.63 2.24 1.27
CA LEU A 61 -0.19 2.94 0.06
C LEU A 61 0.86 2.17 -0.73
N ALA A 62 1.89 1.64 -0.06
CA ALA A 62 2.99 0.91 -0.70
C ALA A 62 2.49 -0.37 -1.37
N SER A 63 1.62 -1.14 -0.70
CA SER A 63 1.01 -2.34 -1.29
C SER A 63 0.00 -1.98 -2.38
N SER A 64 -0.70 -0.86 -2.25
CA SER A 64 -1.59 -0.37 -3.30
C SER A 64 -0.86 0.00 -4.59
N CYS A 65 0.42 0.41 -4.55
CA CYS A 65 1.20 0.62 -5.77
C CYS A 65 1.24 -0.64 -6.66
N VAL A 66 1.42 -1.82 -6.05
CA VAL A 66 1.39 -3.10 -6.78
C VAL A 66 -0.02 -3.38 -7.31
N GLY A 67 -1.04 -3.18 -6.47
CA GLY A 67 -2.44 -3.40 -6.83
C GLY A 67 -2.92 -2.52 -7.97
N ILE A 68 -2.56 -1.23 -7.95
CA ILE A 68 -2.87 -0.26 -8.98
C ILE A 68 -2.24 -0.65 -10.31
N MET A 69 -0.94 -0.99 -10.30
CA MET A 69 -0.24 -1.41 -11.52
C MET A 69 -0.89 -2.66 -12.11
N LEU A 70 -1.21 -3.66 -11.28
CA LEU A 70 -1.88 -4.88 -11.74
C LEU A 70 -3.31 -4.63 -12.26
N GLY A 71 -4.07 -3.75 -11.61
CA GLY A 71 -5.41 -3.38 -12.03
C GLY A 71 -5.44 -2.72 -13.41
N PHE A 72 -4.52 -1.79 -13.68
CA PHE A 72 -4.44 -1.13 -15.00
C PHE A 72 -4.09 -2.08 -16.14
N VAL A 73 -3.31 -3.13 -15.88
CA VAL A 73 -2.93 -4.12 -16.89
C VAL A 73 -3.72 -5.42 -16.77
N PHE A 74 -4.87 -5.40 -16.08
CA PHE A 74 -5.63 -6.59 -15.75
C PHE A 74 -6.05 -7.43 -16.96
N TYR A 75 -6.28 -6.82 -18.13
CA TYR A 75 -6.61 -7.54 -19.37
C TYR A 75 -5.43 -7.77 -20.31
N ARG A 76 -4.21 -7.41 -19.92
CA ARG A 76 -2.99 -7.61 -20.75
C ARG A 76 -2.41 -9.01 -20.56
N SER A 77 -1.35 -9.33 -21.31
CA SER A 77 -0.68 -10.62 -21.24
C SER A 77 -0.03 -10.86 -19.88
N HIS A 78 0.22 -12.12 -19.52
CA HIS A 78 0.85 -12.49 -18.25
C HIS A 78 2.20 -11.80 -18.02
N ILE A 79 3.00 -11.63 -19.08
CA ILE A 79 4.30 -10.95 -19.00
C ILE A 79 4.12 -9.48 -18.63
N THR A 80 3.17 -8.78 -19.28
CA THR A 80 2.88 -7.38 -18.96
C THR A 80 2.42 -7.22 -17.51
N ARG A 81 1.58 -8.14 -17.02
CA ARG A 81 1.14 -8.14 -15.60
C ARG A 81 2.30 -8.34 -14.64
N PHE A 82 3.18 -9.30 -14.92
CA PHE A 82 4.35 -9.56 -14.09
C PHE A 82 5.29 -8.35 -14.03
N LEU A 83 5.59 -7.74 -15.19
CA LEU A 83 6.43 -6.54 -15.25
C LEU A 83 5.79 -5.34 -14.54
N ALA A 84 4.49 -5.12 -14.73
CA ALA A 84 3.76 -4.05 -14.03
C ALA A 84 3.76 -4.27 -12.51
N GLY A 85 3.56 -5.52 -12.06
CA GLY A 85 3.66 -5.88 -10.65
C GLY A 85 5.05 -5.62 -10.07
N LEU A 86 6.11 -5.93 -10.82
CA LEU A 86 7.49 -5.65 -10.40
C LEU A 86 7.76 -4.15 -10.29
N VAL A 87 7.28 -3.35 -11.25
CA VAL A 87 7.39 -1.89 -11.19
C VAL A 87 6.63 -1.34 -9.99
N GLY A 88 5.41 -1.82 -9.75
CA GLY A 88 4.62 -1.46 -8.57
C GLY A 88 5.31 -1.84 -7.26
N LEU A 89 6.00 -2.99 -7.22
CA LEU A 89 6.74 -3.44 -6.05
C LEU A 89 7.95 -2.55 -5.77
N CYS A 90 8.73 -2.24 -6.80
CA CYS A 90 9.85 -1.30 -6.68
C CYS A 90 9.38 0.08 -6.20
N ALA A 91 8.26 0.58 -6.73
CA ALA A 91 7.66 1.84 -6.30
C ALA A 91 7.21 1.78 -4.82
N GLY A 92 6.56 0.69 -4.41
CA GLY A 92 6.14 0.48 -3.02
C GLY A 92 7.32 0.42 -2.05
N ILE A 93 8.39 -0.31 -2.39
CA ILE A 93 9.62 -0.38 -1.59
C ILE A 93 10.25 1.01 -1.47
N ALA A 94 10.35 1.76 -2.57
CA ALA A 94 10.92 3.10 -2.58
C ALA A 94 10.10 4.05 -1.69
N LEU A 95 8.77 4.03 -1.80
CA LEU A 95 7.86 4.83 -0.98
C LEU A 95 8.00 4.47 0.52
N HIS A 96 8.01 3.18 0.82
CA HIS A 96 8.15 2.69 2.20
C HIS A 96 9.49 3.11 2.81
N ALA A 97 10.60 2.89 2.09
CA ALA A 97 11.94 3.28 2.52
C ALA A 97 12.05 4.80 2.69
N TYR A 98 11.53 5.58 1.74
CA TYR A 98 11.51 7.05 1.82
C TYR A 98 10.82 7.54 3.09
N PHE A 99 9.62 7.04 3.39
CA PHE A 99 8.90 7.44 4.60
C PHE A 99 9.64 7.03 5.88
N ASN A 100 10.12 5.79 5.96
CA ASN A 100 10.82 5.31 7.14
C ASN A 100 12.08 6.14 7.41
N LEU A 101 12.88 6.43 6.37
CA LEU A 101 14.06 7.30 6.48
C LEU A 101 13.71 8.74 6.88
N SER A 102 12.57 9.26 6.39
CA SER A 102 12.13 10.63 6.70
C SER A 102 11.74 10.81 8.18
N ILE A 103 11.35 9.75 8.88
CA ILE A 103 10.91 9.80 10.28
C ILE A 103 12.06 9.58 11.27
N ILE A 104 13.11 8.84 10.93
CA ILE A 104 14.18 8.44 11.87
C ILE A 104 14.83 9.64 12.60
N SER A 105 15.02 10.76 11.91
CA SER A 105 15.79 11.91 12.42
C SER A 105 14.95 13.18 12.59
N THR A 106 13.63 13.04 12.71
CA THR A 106 12.68 14.16 12.62
C THR A 106 12.02 14.44 13.99
N SER A 107 11.80 15.72 14.30
CA SER A 107 11.02 16.13 15.48
C SER A 107 9.54 15.78 15.33
N THR A 108 8.78 15.72 16.44
CA THR A 108 7.33 15.42 16.42
C THR A 108 6.55 16.29 15.43
N VAL A 109 6.88 17.59 15.34
CA VAL A 109 6.25 18.51 14.38
C VAL A 109 6.61 18.16 12.93
N GLY A 110 7.84 17.75 12.66
CA GLY A 110 8.22 17.29 11.33
C GLY A 110 7.54 15.96 10.96
N ALA A 111 7.37 15.06 11.93
CA ALA A 111 6.69 13.79 11.71
C ALA A 111 5.22 14.01 11.34
N LEU A 112 4.56 14.98 11.98
CA LEU A 112 3.21 15.42 11.62
C LEU A 112 3.14 15.99 10.18
N LYS A 113 4.15 16.73 9.73
CA LYS A 113 4.20 17.24 8.35
C LYS A 113 4.32 16.10 7.33
N ILE A 114 5.23 15.14 7.58
CA ILE A 114 5.41 13.95 6.73
C ILE A 114 4.15 13.09 6.74
N PHE A 115 3.49 12.97 7.89
CA PHE A 115 2.19 12.30 7.98
C PHE A 115 1.13 13.02 7.14
N GLY A 116 1.13 14.36 7.15
CA GLY A 116 0.26 15.17 6.29
C GLY A 116 0.47 14.90 4.80
N THR A 117 1.70 14.64 4.34
CA THR A 117 1.95 14.34 2.92
C THR A 117 1.46 12.94 2.50
N ILE A 118 1.38 11.97 3.43
CA ILE A 118 0.77 10.65 3.17
C ILE A 118 -0.69 10.78 2.75
N TRP A 119 -1.44 11.73 3.30
CA TRP A 119 -2.86 11.92 2.94
C TRP A 119 -3.05 12.29 1.47
N ILE A 120 -2.08 12.98 0.86
CA ILE A 120 -2.09 13.21 -0.59
C ILE A 120 -2.01 11.86 -1.33
N GLY A 121 -1.16 10.95 -0.86
CA GLY A 121 -1.09 9.58 -1.38
C GLY A 121 -2.41 8.82 -1.23
N VAL A 122 -3.13 8.99 -0.12
CA VAL A 122 -4.46 8.38 0.10
C VAL A 122 -5.48 8.93 -0.88
N VAL A 123 -5.48 10.23 -1.14
CA VAL A 123 -6.36 10.83 -2.16
C VAL A 123 -6.03 10.27 -3.55
N LEU A 124 -4.75 10.18 -3.90
CA LEU A 124 -4.32 9.59 -5.17
C LEU A 124 -4.71 8.12 -5.29
N LEU A 125 -4.66 7.36 -4.19
CA LEU A 125 -5.14 5.99 -4.13
C LEU A 125 -6.63 5.91 -4.45
N PHE A 126 -7.47 6.76 -3.84
CA PHE A 126 -8.90 6.78 -4.14
C PHE A 126 -9.20 7.15 -5.60
N MET A 127 -8.47 8.12 -6.16
CA MET A 127 -8.59 8.45 -7.58
C MET A 127 -8.20 7.25 -8.46
N ALA A 128 -7.08 6.59 -8.18
CA ALA A 128 -6.66 5.40 -8.92
C ALA A 128 -7.66 4.24 -8.78
N PHE A 129 -8.28 4.08 -7.61
CA PHE A 129 -9.31 3.09 -7.37
C PHE A 129 -10.54 3.30 -8.26
N GLU A 130 -10.96 4.55 -8.46
CA GLU A 130 -12.05 4.91 -9.38
C GLU A 130 -11.67 4.64 -10.84
N GLU A 131 -10.45 5.00 -11.25
CA GLU A 131 -9.95 4.74 -12.61
C GLU A 131 -9.89 3.24 -12.93
N ILE A 132 -9.46 2.41 -11.97
CA ILE A 132 -9.35 0.95 -12.16
C ILE A 132 -10.72 0.30 -12.34
N LYS A 133 -11.77 0.80 -11.68
CA LYS A 133 -13.14 0.33 -11.91
C LYS A 133 -13.61 0.53 -13.35
N GLY A 134 -13.08 1.54 -14.03
CA GLY A 134 -13.39 1.84 -15.43
C GLY A 134 -12.65 0.96 -16.45
N VAL A 135 -11.69 0.13 -16.02
CA VAL A 135 -10.87 -0.68 -16.93
C VAL A 135 -11.72 -1.80 -17.55
N GLN A 136 -11.79 -1.82 -18.89
CA GLN A 136 -12.56 -2.80 -19.65
C GLN A 136 -11.67 -3.64 -20.59
N PRO A 137 -12.12 -4.84 -21.00
CA PRO A 137 -11.40 -5.65 -21.99
C PRO A 137 -11.28 -4.90 -23.33
N SER A 138 -10.11 -4.99 -23.97
CA SER A 138 -9.91 -4.49 -25.33
C SER A 138 -10.84 -5.23 -26.30
N LYS A 139 -11.50 -4.52 -27.25
CA LYS A 139 -12.35 -5.14 -28.28
C LYS A 139 -11.65 -6.24 -29.10
N SER A 140 -10.31 -6.24 -29.14
CA SER A 140 -9.51 -7.25 -29.84
C SER A 140 -9.55 -8.66 -29.22
N SER A 141 -9.95 -8.80 -27.95
CA SER A 141 -10.05 -10.11 -27.27
C SER A 141 -11.41 -10.78 -27.40
N GLN A 142 -12.40 -10.15 -28.06
CA GLN A 142 -13.75 -10.71 -28.27
C GLN A 142 -13.91 -11.43 -29.63
N GLN A 143 -12.92 -11.37 -30.53
CA GLN A 143 -13.00 -11.96 -31.88
C GLN A 143 -12.36 -13.36 -31.99
N SER A 144 -11.97 -14.00 -30.88
CA SER A 144 -11.27 -15.30 -30.90
C SER A 144 -11.94 -16.39 -30.05
N THR A 145 -13.22 -16.21 -29.71
CA THR A 145 -14.08 -17.24 -29.08
C THR A 145 -15.15 -17.71 -30.04
#